data_AF-A0A9P1DQ12-F1
#
_entry.id   AF-A0A9P1DQ12-F1
#
_cell.length_a   1.000
_cell.length_b   1.000
_cell.length_c   1.000
_cell.angle_alpha   90.00
_cell.angle_beta   90.00
_cell.angle_gamma   90.00
#
_symmetry.space_group_name_H-M   'P 1'
#
loop_
_entity.id
_entity.type
_entity.pdbx_description
1 polymer ?
#
loop_
_entity_poly.entity_id
_entity_poly.type
_entity_poly.pdbx_seq_one_letter_code
_entity_poly.pdbx_strand_id
1 'polypeptide(L)'
;MLLPWFLLSTSWEHLRGITVPAWAASYATSYMAGILIQDLLGINVTYSIVTGQVEAFFSVAGCLTPNNSSDRGCGPEGPSVTYQHLQMETWYGNYPAVWAQTQTFATPPKLLGSMGYEGTEDMYFSSRELSAAYETEGLALDYWTGFDATWKQPGLYFDQPSAVNRSMLKPCADTNLYNDLMMSAYLSASGDTDGVVVQPDGKVVGKCPGDGYFWLSPSCRSDPTKCVLYITGGGGYGLSGVLQRATRWNIPLAFGVGATWGDFVSVANTKKSMFYWWTPDPTFLEMSPVMTKFPAHDKQAWEQGDISTAALGVFIGKIVSHDLSALAPRLVGFLDNIQIDMDTINAMMLDQKTSGEEWEPVMCRWLQNNPQIWSSWMPDDSTCFPKFGMFDEITEQFVSNRDDKEGLRLDDCL
;
A
#
# COMPACT_ATOMS: atom_id res chain seq x y z
N MET A 1 -42.32 -24.89 7.20
CA MET A 1 -42.77 -25.18 5.82
C MET A 1 -42.05 -24.17 4.94
N LEU A 2 -40.91 -24.58 4.39
CA LEU A 2 -39.95 -23.73 3.68
C LEU A 2 -40.38 -23.62 2.22
N LEU A 3 -40.64 -22.40 1.74
CA LEU A 3 -40.84 -22.11 0.33
C LEU A 3 -39.51 -21.64 -0.29
N PRO A 4 -39.12 -22.16 -1.47
CA PRO A 4 -37.84 -21.90 -2.09
C PRO A 4 -37.89 -20.55 -2.83
N TRP A 5 -36.91 -19.70 -2.57
CA TRP A 5 -36.64 -18.51 -3.37
C TRP A 5 -36.19 -18.94 -4.77
N PHE A 6 -36.98 -18.55 -5.78
CA PHE A 6 -36.72 -18.81 -7.18
C PHE A 6 -35.62 -17.87 -7.70
N LEU A 7 -34.54 -18.50 -8.16
CA LEU A 7 -33.51 -17.93 -9.04
C LEU A 7 -34.16 -17.46 -10.35
N LEU A 8 -34.24 -16.14 -10.56
CA LEU A 8 -34.48 -15.55 -11.88
C LEU A 8 -33.61 -14.30 -12.06
N SER A 9 -32.40 -14.50 -12.58
CA SER A 9 -31.75 -13.56 -13.50
C SER A 9 -30.53 -14.26 -14.11
N THR A 10 -30.68 -14.65 -15.37
CA THR A 10 -29.62 -15.20 -16.24
C THR A 10 -28.60 -14.13 -16.68
N SER A 11 -28.63 -12.92 -16.10
CA SER A 11 -27.67 -11.85 -16.40
C SER A 11 -26.51 -11.74 -15.39
N TRP A 12 -26.55 -12.51 -14.30
CA TRP A 12 -25.49 -12.53 -13.27
C TRP A 12 -24.32 -13.47 -13.59
N GLU A 13 -24.34 -14.20 -14.71
CA GLU A 13 -23.21 -15.06 -15.14
C GLU A 13 -21.93 -14.29 -15.50
N HIS A 14 -21.98 -12.96 -15.46
CA HIS A 14 -20.90 -12.10 -15.92
C HIS A 14 -20.07 -11.44 -14.82
N LEU A 15 -20.51 -11.31 -13.56
CA LEU A 15 -19.61 -10.83 -12.51
C LEU A 15 -18.69 -11.97 -12.04
N ARG A 16 -17.53 -12.12 -12.69
CA ARG A 16 -16.64 -13.29 -12.52
C ARG A 16 -15.37 -13.06 -11.71
N GLY A 17 -15.25 -11.96 -10.97
CA GLY A 17 -14.35 -11.98 -9.82
C GLY A 17 -13.73 -10.65 -9.37
N ILE A 18 -13.16 -10.75 -8.18
CA ILE A 18 -12.33 -9.75 -7.51
C ILE A 18 -10.87 -10.15 -7.76
N THR A 19 -10.09 -9.23 -8.34
CA THR A 19 -8.65 -9.39 -8.46
C THR A 19 -7.99 -8.97 -7.15
N VAL A 20 -7.17 -9.85 -6.58
CA VAL A 20 -6.55 -9.67 -5.26
C VAL A 20 -5.03 -9.76 -5.42
N PRO A 21 -4.33 -8.62 -5.47
CA PRO A 21 -2.89 -8.61 -5.31
C PRO A 21 -2.42 -9.31 -4.03
N ALA A 22 -1.27 -10.00 -4.11
CA ALA A 22 -0.77 -10.87 -3.05
C ALA A 22 -0.09 -10.12 -1.87
N TRP A 23 -0.82 -9.19 -1.23
CA TRP A 23 -0.43 -8.56 0.04
C TRP A 23 -1.62 -8.44 1.01
N ALA A 24 -1.30 -8.41 2.31
CA ALA A 24 -2.27 -8.58 3.38
C ALA A 24 -3.45 -7.59 3.34
N ALA A 25 -3.20 -6.31 3.09
CA ALA A 25 -4.25 -5.30 3.02
C ALA A 25 -5.23 -5.54 1.85
N SER A 26 -4.73 -6.01 0.70
CA SER A 26 -5.59 -6.36 -0.43
C SER A 26 -6.43 -7.60 -0.12
N TYR A 27 -5.87 -8.61 0.56
CA TYR A 27 -6.65 -9.75 1.02
C TYR A 27 -7.76 -9.34 1.99
N ALA A 28 -7.43 -8.61 3.07
CA ALA A 28 -8.41 -8.16 4.06
C ALA A 28 -9.58 -7.41 3.40
N THR A 29 -9.27 -6.41 2.58
CA THR A 29 -10.30 -5.56 1.96
C THR A 29 -11.10 -6.27 0.88
N SER A 30 -10.47 -7.16 0.10
CA SER A 30 -11.15 -7.92 -0.95
C SER A 30 -12.09 -8.97 -0.38
N TYR A 31 -11.67 -9.71 0.66
CA TYR A 31 -12.51 -10.71 1.30
C TYR A 31 -13.66 -10.06 2.09
N MET A 32 -13.39 -8.95 2.78
CA MET A 32 -14.43 -8.16 3.44
C MET A 32 -15.51 -7.71 2.44
N ALA A 33 -15.10 -7.10 1.32
CA ALA A 33 -16.03 -6.67 0.29
C ALA A 33 -16.76 -7.87 -0.33
N GLY A 34 -16.04 -8.95 -0.64
CA GLY A 34 -16.60 -10.15 -1.26
C GLY A 34 -17.70 -10.80 -0.44
N ILE A 35 -17.53 -10.91 0.88
CA ILE A 35 -18.57 -11.44 1.79
C ILE A 35 -19.81 -10.56 1.75
N LEU A 36 -19.68 -9.24 1.87
CA LEU A 36 -20.82 -8.31 1.81
C LEU A 36 -21.54 -8.35 0.45
N ILE A 37 -20.79 -8.45 -0.64
CA ILE A 37 -21.33 -8.57 -2.00
C ILE A 37 -22.14 -9.87 -2.14
N GLN A 38 -21.64 -10.97 -1.61
CA GLN A 38 -22.30 -12.26 -1.70
C GLN A 38 -23.54 -12.34 -0.80
N ASP A 39 -23.41 -11.94 0.47
CA ASP A 39 -24.43 -12.14 1.48
C ASP A 39 -25.54 -11.08 1.40
N LEU A 40 -25.21 -9.83 1.06
CA LEU A 40 -26.18 -8.72 1.07
C LEU A 40 -26.64 -8.28 -0.31
N LEU A 41 -25.80 -8.41 -1.33
CA LEU A 41 -26.19 -8.07 -2.72
C LEU A 41 -26.60 -9.32 -3.52
N GLY A 42 -26.39 -10.53 -2.99
CA GLY A 42 -26.75 -11.78 -3.65
C GLY A 42 -25.92 -12.08 -4.89
N ILE A 43 -24.73 -11.50 -5.01
CA ILE A 43 -23.86 -11.65 -6.18
C ILE A 43 -22.75 -12.64 -5.84
N ASN A 44 -22.63 -13.72 -6.61
CA ASN A 44 -21.57 -14.71 -6.39
C ASN A 44 -20.19 -14.09 -6.65
N VAL A 45 -19.23 -14.36 -5.75
CA VAL A 45 -17.87 -13.81 -5.81
C VAL A 45 -16.85 -14.90 -6.03
N THR A 46 -15.87 -14.63 -6.88
CA THR A 46 -14.69 -15.46 -7.11
C THR A 46 -13.43 -14.58 -6.96
N TYR A 47 -12.35 -15.14 -6.42
CA TYR A 47 -11.11 -14.40 -6.20
C TYR A 47 -10.03 -14.84 -7.19
N SER A 48 -9.35 -13.88 -7.79
CA SER A 48 -8.19 -14.11 -8.67
C SER A 48 -6.95 -13.48 -8.07
N ILE A 49 -6.05 -14.32 -7.55
CA ILE A 49 -4.80 -13.84 -6.93
C ILE A 49 -3.79 -13.45 -8.01
N VAL A 50 -3.21 -12.25 -7.90
CA VAL A 50 -2.15 -11.76 -8.80
C VAL A 50 -0.92 -11.33 -8.00
N THR A 51 0.24 -11.28 -8.67
CA THR A 51 1.53 -11.02 -8.01
C THR A 51 1.71 -9.57 -7.56
N GLY A 52 1.03 -8.62 -8.20
CA GLY A 52 1.27 -7.21 -7.96
C GLY A 52 0.21 -6.28 -8.54
N GLN A 53 0.38 -4.99 -8.27
CA GLN A 53 -0.52 -3.93 -8.73
C GLN A 53 -0.60 -3.85 -10.27
N VAL A 54 0.52 -4.10 -10.95
CA VAL A 54 0.59 -4.04 -12.41
C VAL A 54 -0.33 -5.08 -13.03
N GLU A 55 -0.21 -6.34 -12.60
CA GLU A 55 -1.05 -7.45 -13.06
C GLU A 55 -2.52 -7.19 -12.73
N ALA A 56 -2.80 -6.57 -11.59
CA ALA A 56 -4.15 -6.24 -11.18
C ALA A 56 -4.83 -5.23 -12.11
N PHE A 57 -4.11 -4.18 -12.54
CA PHE A 57 -4.64 -3.24 -13.54
C PHE A 57 -5.05 -3.93 -14.82
N PHE A 58 -4.17 -4.79 -15.34
CA PHE A 58 -4.44 -5.51 -16.58
C PHE A 58 -5.60 -6.50 -16.42
N SER A 59 -5.68 -7.18 -15.27
CA SER A 59 -6.78 -8.10 -14.96
C SER A 59 -8.15 -7.40 -15.01
N VAL A 60 -8.29 -6.25 -14.31
CA VAL A 60 -9.54 -5.47 -14.29
C VAL A 60 -9.82 -4.80 -15.65
N ALA A 61 -8.78 -4.52 -16.43
CA ALA A 61 -8.90 -4.04 -17.80
C ALA A 61 -9.33 -5.13 -18.80
N GLY A 62 -9.58 -6.38 -18.37
CA GLY A 62 -10.08 -7.46 -19.23
C GLY A 62 -8.99 -8.26 -19.97
N CYS A 63 -7.73 -8.13 -19.57
CA CYS A 63 -6.62 -8.88 -20.16
C CYS A 63 -6.74 -10.39 -19.90
N LEU A 64 -6.53 -11.19 -20.95
CA LEU A 64 -6.64 -12.66 -20.87
C LEU A 64 -5.45 -13.30 -20.16
N THR A 65 -4.27 -12.70 -20.27
CA THR A 65 -3.01 -13.19 -19.69
C THR A 65 -2.33 -12.09 -18.90
N PRO A 66 -2.97 -11.58 -17.83
CA PRO A 66 -2.48 -10.39 -17.13
C PRO A 66 -1.08 -10.58 -16.55
N ASN A 67 -0.62 -11.81 -16.31
CA ASN A 67 0.73 -12.09 -15.79
C ASN A 67 1.83 -12.21 -16.86
N ASN A 68 1.48 -12.22 -18.15
CA ASN A 68 2.47 -12.35 -19.23
C ASN A 68 2.94 -10.98 -19.70
N SER A 69 4.11 -10.53 -19.23
CA SER A 69 4.66 -9.22 -19.56
C SER A 69 4.93 -9.00 -21.05
N SER A 70 5.11 -10.08 -21.83
CA SER A 70 5.37 -10.00 -23.28
C SER A 70 4.10 -9.83 -24.09
N ASP A 71 2.99 -10.41 -23.63
CA ASP A 71 1.67 -10.29 -24.24
C ASP A 71 0.58 -10.53 -23.19
N ARG A 72 -0.10 -9.45 -22.79
CA ARG A 72 -1.18 -9.51 -21.80
C ARG A 72 -2.54 -9.87 -22.41
N GLY A 73 -2.64 -9.99 -23.74
CA GLY A 73 -3.88 -10.40 -24.42
C GLY A 73 -4.98 -9.33 -24.38
N CYS A 74 -4.60 -8.06 -24.41
CA CYS A 74 -5.49 -6.89 -24.36
C CYS A 74 -4.85 -5.67 -25.02
N GLY A 75 -5.64 -4.62 -25.21
CA GLY A 75 -5.20 -3.37 -25.84
C GLY A 75 -6.37 -2.60 -26.45
N PRO A 76 -6.09 -1.60 -27.31
CA PRO A 76 -7.11 -0.86 -28.04
C PRO A 76 -7.99 -1.77 -28.93
N GLU A 77 -7.41 -2.85 -29.46
CA GLU A 77 -8.10 -3.87 -30.27
C GLU A 77 -8.35 -5.17 -29.47
N GLY A 78 -8.22 -5.10 -28.15
CA GLY A 78 -8.38 -6.24 -27.25
C GLY A 78 -9.83 -6.67 -27.02
N PRO A 79 -10.07 -7.59 -26.07
CA PRO A 79 -11.42 -7.99 -25.68
C PRO A 79 -12.31 -6.80 -25.32
N SER A 80 -13.57 -6.84 -25.72
CA SER A 80 -14.58 -5.82 -25.38
C SER A 80 -15.35 -6.14 -24.11
N VAL A 81 -15.01 -7.25 -23.44
CA VAL A 81 -15.65 -7.75 -22.24
C VAL A 81 -14.61 -7.92 -21.14
N THR A 82 -15.02 -7.67 -19.91
CA THR A 82 -14.18 -7.88 -18.73
C THR A 82 -14.66 -9.10 -17.96
N TYR A 83 -13.73 -9.78 -17.28
CA TYR A 83 -14.01 -10.97 -16.48
C TYR A 83 -13.73 -10.75 -15.00
N GLN A 84 -12.79 -9.86 -14.68
CA GLN A 84 -12.54 -9.39 -13.33
C GLN A 84 -13.06 -7.96 -13.24
N HIS A 85 -13.91 -7.70 -12.25
CA HIS A 85 -14.71 -6.47 -12.19
C HIS A 85 -14.28 -5.52 -11.10
N LEU A 86 -13.49 -5.99 -10.14
CA LEU A 86 -13.13 -5.25 -8.95
C LEU A 86 -11.69 -5.55 -8.56
N GLN A 87 -10.96 -4.52 -8.17
CA GLN A 87 -9.79 -4.64 -7.30
C GLN A 87 -9.99 -3.66 -6.13
N MET A 88 -9.88 -4.20 -4.92
CA MET A 88 -9.73 -3.42 -3.69
C MET A 88 -8.24 -3.21 -3.41
N GLU A 89 -7.92 -2.11 -2.74
CA GLU A 89 -6.53 -1.77 -2.38
C GLU A 89 -5.66 -1.61 -3.64
N THR A 90 -5.77 -0.42 -4.24
CA THR A 90 -5.08 -0.09 -5.49
C THR A 90 -4.03 0.98 -5.26
N TRP A 91 -2.76 0.65 -5.47
CA TRP A 91 -1.61 1.57 -5.38
C TRP A 91 -1.43 2.40 -6.65
N TYR A 92 -2.48 3.09 -7.11
CA TYR A 92 -2.47 3.83 -8.38
C TYR A 92 -1.35 4.87 -8.45
N GLY A 93 -1.09 5.60 -7.36
CA GLY A 93 -0.08 6.68 -7.32
C GLY A 93 1.33 6.24 -7.66
N ASN A 94 1.67 4.96 -7.45
CA ASN A 94 3.01 4.42 -7.69
C ASN A 94 3.24 3.99 -9.14
N TYR A 95 2.19 3.90 -9.96
CA TYR A 95 2.27 3.33 -11.31
C TYR A 95 1.56 4.20 -12.37
N PRO A 96 1.82 5.52 -12.44
CA PRO A 96 1.09 6.42 -13.32
C PRO A 96 1.24 6.06 -14.81
N ALA A 97 2.41 5.58 -15.23
CA ALA A 97 2.64 5.17 -16.61
C ALA A 97 1.83 3.92 -17.01
N VAL A 98 1.78 2.92 -16.13
CA VAL A 98 1.00 1.69 -16.37
C VAL A 98 -0.49 2.00 -16.37
N TRP A 99 -0.95 2.82 -15.44
CA TRP A 99 -2.34 3.26 -15.42
C TRP A 99 -2.70 3.98 -16.72
N ALA A 100 -1.91 4.99 -17.12
CA ALA A 100 -2.14 5.73 -18.36
C ALA A 100 -2.21 4.81 -19.59
N GLN A 101 -1.39 3.75 -19.62
CA GLN A 101 -1.48 2.73 -20.67
C GLN A 101 -2.84 2.02 -20.67
N THR A 102 -3.33 1.55 -19.52
CA THR A 102 -4.63 0.87 -19.44
C THR A 102 -5.81 1.74 -19.86
N GLN A 103 -5.70 3.06 -19.74
CA GLN A 103 -6.72 4.00 -20.19
C GLN A 103 -6.86 4.08 -21.72
N THR A 104 -5.94 3.49 -22.48
CA THR A 104 -6.02 3.42 -23.95
C THR A 104 -6.76 2.17 -24.47
N PHE A 105 -7.17 1.27 -23.57
CA PHE A 105 -7.73 -0.02 -23.96
C PHE A 105 -9.21 0.08 -24.35
N ALA A 106 -9.74 -0.95 -25.01
CA ALA A 106 -11.17 -1.04 -25.32
C ALA A 106 -12.06 -1.06 -24.06
N THR A 107 -11.51 -1.53 -22.94
CA THR A 107 -12.17 -1.74 -21.65
C THR A 107 -11.38 -1.06 -20.52
N PRO A 108 -11.24 0.28 -20.55
CA PRO A 108 -10.38 0.98 -19.60
C PRO A 108 -10.96 0.88 -18.18
N PRO A 109 -10.18 0.45 -17.18
CA PRO A 109 -10.66 0.36 -15.80
C PRO A 109 -10.97 1.77 -15.26
N LYS A 110 -11.95 1.85 -14.37
CA LYS A 110 -12.39 3.11 -13.76
C LYS A 110 -11.92 3.16 -12.31
N LEU A 111 -11.33 4.29 -11.93
CA LEU A 111 -11.07 4.59 -10.53
C LEU A 111 -12.38 5.00 -9.87
N LEU A 112 -12.79 4.27 -8.84
CA LEU A 112 -14.04 4.52 -8.14
C LEU A 112 -13.86 5.54 -7.01
N GLY A 113 -12.70 5.54 -6.35
CA GLY A 113 -12.42 6.47 -5.27
C GLY A 113 -11.41 5.93 -4.27
N SER A 114 -11.23 6.64 -3.17
CA SER A 114 -10.32 6.27 -2.07
C SER A 114 -10.86 5.08 -1.27
N MET A 115 -9.94 4.29 -0.72
CA MET A 115 -10.23 3.30 0.33
C MET A 115 -10.50 3.93 1.70
N GLY A 116 -10.16 5.20 1.93
CA GLY A 116 -10.30 5.90 3.22
C GLY A 116 -8.99 6.07 3.98
N TYR A 117 -7.88 5.54 3.46
CA TYR A 117 -6.53 5.72 4.00
C TYR A 117 -5.51 5.93 2.87
N GLU A 118 -4.33 6.41 3.24
CA GLU A 118 -3.17 6.55 2.35
C GLU A 118 -2.10 5.53 2.73
N GLY A 119 -1.44 4.98 1.73
CA GLY A 119 -0.23 4.18 1.91
C GLY A 119 0.93 5.11 2.22
N THR A 120 1.84 4.69 3.08
CA THR A 120 3.01 5.50 3.41
C THR A 120 4.26 4.63 3.48
N GLU A 121 5.43 5.21 3.26
CA GLU A 121 6.71 4.54 3.45
C GLU A 121 7.74 5.50 4.03
N ASP A 122 8.45 5.09 5.07
CA ASP A 122 9.54 5.90 5.63
C ASP A 122 10.37 5.10 6.66
N MET A 123 11.08 5.82 7.53
CA MET A 123 11.81 5.37 8.69
C MET A 123 10.86 5.14 9.87
N TYR A 124 10.70 3.88 10.25
CA TYR A 124 9.92 3.45 11.40
C TYR A 124 10.82 2.93 12.53
N PHE A 125 10.26 2.86 13.73
CA PHE A 125 10.85 2.20 14.90
C PHE A 125 9.72 1.77 15.84
N SER A 126 9.99 0.99 16.88
CA SER A 126 8.92 0.57 17.80
C SER A 126 8.50 1.71 18.74
N SER A 127 7.21 1.77 19.04
CA SER A 127 6.65 2.66 20.08
C SER A 127 7.30 2.48 21.46
N ARG A 128 7.95 1.33 21.71
CA ARG A 128 8.72 1.08 22.92
C ARG A 128 9.88 2.07 23.08
N GLU A 129 10.67 2.29 22.03
CA GLU A 129 11.79 3.23 22.07
C GLU A 129 11.30 4.67 22.18
N LEU A 130 10.16 5.01 21.54
CA LEU A 130 9.51 6.32 21.74
C LEU A 130 9.16 6.55 23.21
N SER A 131 8.47 5.58 23.81
CA SER A 131 8.00 5.67 25.19
C SER A 131 9.19 5.77 26.16
N ALA A 132 10.21 4.93 25.97
CA ALA A 132 11.42 4.97 26.80
C ALA A 132 12.14 6.33 26.74
N ALA A 133 12.25 6.93 25.54
CA ALA A 133 12.88 8.24 25.37
C ALA A 133 12.06 9.39 25.95
N TYR A 134 10.75 9.34 25.78
CA TYR A 134 9.84 10.33 26.33
C TYR A 134 9.79 10.28 27.86
N GLU A 135 9.71 9.09 28.45
CA GLU A 135 9.67 8.91 29.91
C GLU A 135 10.99 9.28 30.60
N THR A 136 12.13 9.02 29.93
CA THR A 136 13.45 9.28 30.53
C THR A 136 13.80 10.77 30.54
N GLU A 137 13.55 11.48 29.44
CA GLU A 137 14.01 12.87 29.30
C GLU A 137 13.09 13.78 28.48
N GLY A 138 11.86 13.34 28.20
CA GLY A 138 10.91 14.10 27.38
C GLY A 138 11.29 14.17 25.90
N LEU A 139 12.09 13.20 25.41
CA LEU A 139 12.55 13.18 24.03
C LEU A 139 11.49 12.57 23.10
N ALA A 140 10.89 13.42 22.26
CA ALA A 140 9.95 13.01 21.22
C ALA A 140 10.68 12.49 19.98
N LEU A 141 10.88 11.17 19.90
CA LEU A 141 11.52 10.51 18.77
C LEU A 141 10.58 10.34 17.56
N ASP A 142 9.29 10.66 17.66
CA ASP A 142 8.36 10.62 16.53
C ASP A 142 8.51 11.83 15.59
N TYR A 143 9.41 12.77 15.92
CA TYR A 143 9.75 13.93 15.10
C TYR A 143 11.26 13.97 14.85
N TRP A 144 11.68 14.36 13.64
CA TRP A 144 13.09 14.39 13.25
C TRP A 144 13.99 15.20 14.20
N THR A 145 13.46 16.25 14.83
CA THR A 145 14.20 17.10 15.79
C THR A 145 14.61 16.35 17.06
N GLY A 146 13.91 15.27 17.40
CA GLY A 146 14.30 14.36 18.48
C GLY A 146 15.57 13.56 18.16
N PHE A 147 15.89 13.41 16.87
CA PHE A 147 17.07 12.70 16.41
C PHE A 147 18.29 13.59 16.15
N ASP A 148 18.17 14.92 16.21
CA ASP A 148 19.30 15.81 15.90
C ASP A 148 20.42 15.65 16.94
N ALA A 149 21.55 15.10 16.49
CA ALA A 149 22.70 14.81 17.34
C ALA A 149 23.46 16.06 17.84
N THR A 150 23.09 17.27 17.39
CA THR A 150 23.71 18.52 17.85
C THR A 150 23.38 18.81 19.31
N TRP A 151 22.16 18.45 19.74
CA TRP A 151 21.68 18.73 21.09
C TRP A 151 21.02 17.54 21.78
N LYS A 152 20.83 16.40 21.11
CA LYS A 152 20.29 15.14 21.68
C LYS A 152 21.25 13.96 21.49
N GLN A 153 20.98 12.86 22.18
CA GLN A 153 21.70 11.58 22.04
C GLN A 153 20.71 10.43 21.77
N PRO A 154 20.02 10.42 20.61
CA PRO A 154 19.00 9.40 20.33
C PRO A 154 19.58 7.98 20.34
N GLY A 155 20.86 7.81 20.03
CA GLY A 155 21.57 6.52 20.07
C GLY A 155 21.52 5.79 21.43
N LEU A 156 21.17 6.47 22.54
CA LEU A 156 20.98 5.82 23.84
C LEU A 156 19.77 4.87 23.89
N TYR A 157 18.79 5.08 23.01
CA TYR A 157 17.55 4.28 22.97
C TYR A 157 17.60 3.15 21.95
N PHE A 158 18.62 3.11 21.10
CA PHE A 158 18.79 2.13 20.03
C PHE A 158 20.04 1.29 20.24
N ASP A 159 20.05 0.10 19.64
CA ASP A 159 21.22 -0.75 19.58
C ASP A 159 22.24 -0.15 18.61
N GLN A 160 23.51 -0.47 18.84
CA GLN A 160 24.61 -0.05 17.98
C GLN A 160 24.83 -1.02 16.81
N PRO A 161 25.55 -0.61 15.75
CA PRO A 161 25.86 -1.47 14.61
C PRO A 161 26.56 -2.77 14.99
N SER A 162 27.36 -2.76 16.05
CA SER A 162 28.05 -3.94 16.58
C SER A 162 27.11 -5.01 17.15
N ALA A 163 25.84 -4.69 17.43
CA ALA A 163 24.84 -5.62 17.96
C ALA A 163 24.27 -6.59 16.91
N VAL A 164 24.54 -6.35 15.61
CA VAL A 164 24.04 -7.16 14.49
C VAL A 164 25.15 -8.07 13.96
N ASN A 165 24.87 -9.37 13.88
CA ASN A 165 25.80 -10.32 13.27
C ASN A 165 25.95 -10.01 11.77
N ARG A 166 27.19 -9.92 11.28
CA ARG A 166 27.49 -9.63 9.88
C ARG A 166 26.95 -10.67 8.90
N SER A 167 26.75 -11.91 9.34
CA SER A 167 26.09 -12.94 8.51
C SER A 167 24.64 -12.59 8.16
N MET A 168 24.01 -11.68 8.91
CA MET A 168 22.65 -11.20 8.67
C MET A 168 22.61 -9.97 7.76
N LEU A 169 23.77 -9.49 7.28
CA LEU A 169 23.88 -8.25 6.52
C LEU A 169 24.54 -8.49 5.16
N LYS A 170 24.16 -7.69 4.17
CA LYS A 170 24.89 -7.58 2.91
C LYS A 170 26.10 -6.64 3.10
N PRO A 171 27.28 -6.97 2.56
CA PRO A 171 28.33 -5.99 2.35
C PRO A 171 27.82 -4.82 1.51
N CYS A 172 28.25 -3.59 1.76
CA CYS A 172 27.78 -2.43 1.02
C CYS A 172 27.99 -2.55 -0.50
N ALA A 173 29.06 -3.25 -0.92
CA ALA A 173 29.36 -3.53 -2.32
C ALA A 173 28.26 -4.33 -3.04
N ASP A 174 27.45 -5.10 -2.29
CA ASP A 174 26.38 -5.95 -2.81
C ASP A 174 24.98 -5.27 -2.66
N THR A 175 24.97 -3.96 -2.42
CA THR A 175 23.75 -3.17 -2.19
C THR A 175 23.69 -1.97 -3.13
N ASN A 176 22.58 -1.23 -3.07
CA ASN A 176 22.40 0.04 -3.75
C ASN A 176 23.35 1.15 -3.25
N LEU A 177 24.07 0.94 -2.14
CA LEU A 177 25.20 1.82 -1.79
C LEU A 177 26.31 1.74 -2.83
N TYR A 178 26.40 0.67 -3.64
CA TYR A 178 27.35 0.57 -4.75
C TYR A 178 26.75 1.02 -6.10
N ASN A 179 25.57 1.65 -6.09
CA ASN A 179 24.91 2.16 -7.28
C ASN A 179 25.32 3.61 -7.56
N ASP A 180 26.02 3.82 -8.68
CA ASP A 180 26.52 5.13 -9.12
C ASP A 180 25.44 6.20 -9.24
N LEU A 181 24.30 5.86 -9.85
CA LEU A 181 23.21 6.81 -10.06
C LEU A 181 22.63 7.28 -8.72
N MET A 182 22.41 6.36 -7.78
CA MET A 182 21.84 6.69 -6.47
C MET A 182 22.81 7.51 -5.61
N MET A 183 24.08 7.12 -5.57
CA MET A 183 25.06 7.80 -4.71
C MET A 183 25.55 9.12 -5.31
N SER A 184 25.56 9.26 -6.63
CA SER A 184 25.75 10.56 -7.29
C SER A 184 24.59 11.51 -6.98
N ALA A 185 23.35 11.04 -7.01
CA ALA A 185 22.19 11.84 -6.63
C ALA A 185 22.25 12.25 -5.14
N TYR A 186 22.61 11.32 -4.25
CA TYR A 186 22.85 11.63 -2.84
C TYR A 186 23.93 12.71 -2.66
N LEU A 187 25.09 12.55 -3.31
CA LEU A 187 26.18 13.51 -3.21
C LEU A 187 25.75 14.90 -3.73
N SER A 188 25.04 14.94 -4.86
CA SER A 188 24.55 16.19 -5.45
C SER A 188 23.56 16.91 -4.54
N ALA A 189 22.65 16.18 -3.89
CA ALA A 189 21.62 16.77 -3.02
C ALA A 189 22.17 17.16 -1.64
N SER A 190 23.08 16.36 -1.07
CA SER A 190 23.54 16.54 0.32
C SER A 190 24.87 17.29 0.45
N GLY A 191 25.73 17.23 -0.56
CA GLY A 191 27.11 17.72 -0.50
C GLY A 191 28.05 16.90 0.40
N ASP A 192 27.63 15.74 0.93
CA ASP A 192 28.44 14.91 1.83
C ASP A 192 29.50 14.10 1.06
N THR A 193 30.60 14.75 0.71
CA THR A 193 31.75 14.12 0.04
C THR A 193 32.42 13.04 0.89
N ASP A 194 32.31 13.12 2.22
CA ASP A 194 32.90 12.14 3.13
C ASP A 194 32.06 10.86 3.24
N GLY A 195 30.79 10.89 2.80
CA GLY A 195 29.88 9.74 2.77
C GLY A 195 29.98 8.89 1.52
N VAL A 196 30.84 9.27 0.57
CA VAL A 196 31.01 8.58 -0.71
C VAL A 196 32.49 8.32 -1.03
N VAL A 197 32.72 7.47 -2.03
CA VAL A 197 34.02 7.19 -2.65
C VAL A 197 33.86 7.35 -4.15
N VAL A 198 34.69 8.19 -4.76
CA VAL A 198 34.81 8.26 -6.21
C VAL A 198 35.82 7.20 -6.65
N GLN A 199 35.33 6.21 -7.39
CA GLN A 199 36.13 5.11 -7.92
C GLN A 199 37.05 5.60 -9.06
N PRO A 200 38.12 4.85 -9.41
CA PRO A 200 39.02 5.24 -10.51
C PRO A 200 38.33 5.37 -11.88
N ASP A 201 37.20 4.69 -12.09
CA ASP A 201 36.37 4.77 -13.30
C ASP A 201 35.38 5.95 -13.28
N GLY A 202 35.42 6.79 -12.25
CA GLY A 202 34.57 7.96 -12.07
C GLY A 202 33.25 7.69 -11.36
N LYS A 203 32.91 6.43 -11.05
CA LYS A 203 31.66 6.10 -10.34
C LYS A 203 31.68 6.57 -8.90
N VAL A 204 30.55 7.07 -8.41
CA VAL A 204 30.35 7.45 -7.01
C VAL A 204 29.67 6.31 -6.28
N VAL A 205 30.26 5.80 -5.21
CA VAL A 205 29.66 4.75 -4.36
C VAL A 205 29.65 5.21 -2.91
N GLY A 206 28.79 4.62 -2.08
CA GLY A 206 28.71 4.89 -0.64
C GLY A 206 29.97 4.42 0.07
N LYS A 207 30.46 5.27 0.99
CA LYS A 207 31.60 4.95 1.83
C LYS A 207 31.13 4.19 3.08
N CYS A 208 31.46 2.90 3.13
CA CYS A 208 31.24 2.08 4.31
C CYS A 208 32.57 1.82 5.02
N PRO A 209 32.85 2.48 6.16
CA PRO A 209 34.11 2.32 6.87
C PRO A 209 34.23 0.96 7.56
N GLY A 210 35.43 0.67 8.06
CA GLY A 210 35.69 -0.50 8.89
C GLY A 210 35.50 -1.81 8.14
N ASP A 211 34.47 -2.56 8.53
CA ASP A 211 34.16 -3.89 8.00
C ASP A 211 33.33 -3.86 6.71
N GLY A 212 32.89 -2.67 6.25
CA GLY A 212 32.22 -2.50 4.96
C GLY A 212 30.74 -2.88 4.93
N TYR A 213 30.07 -3.02 6.09
CA TYR A 213 28.64 -3.40 6.17
C TYR A 213 27.67 -2.25 6.43
N PHE A 214 28.17 -1.15 7.02
CA PHE A 214 27.35 -0.01 7.38
C PHE A 214 27.84 1.27 6.71
N TRP A 215 26.92 2.00 6.11
CA TRP A 215 27.15 3.41 5.79
C TRP A 215 26.84 4.25 7.03
N LEU A 216 27.72 5.19 7.37
CA LEU A 216 27.57 6.03 8.57
C LEU A 216 27.26 7.47 8.19
N SER A 217 26.22 8.01 8.78
CA SER A 217 25.83 9.42 8.66
C SER A 217 26.91 10.37 9.20
N PRO A 218 26.98 11.62 8.71
CA PRO A 218 28.00 12.58 9.16
C PRO A 218 28.08 12.76 10.68
N SER A 219 26.93 12.73 11.36
CA SER A 219 26.82 13.04 12.79
C SER A 219 27.35 11.96 13.73
N CYS A 220 27.56 10.74 13.23
CA CYS A 220 28.15 9.64 14.02
C CYS A 220 29.33 8.92 13.33
N ARG A 221 29.77 9.38 12.16
CA ARG A 221 30.87 8.74 11.39
C ARG A 221 32.20 8.71 12.14
N SER A 222 32.46 9.71 12.99
CA SER A 222 33.68 9.78 13.82
C SER A 222 33.62 8.86 15.04
N ASP A 223 32.43 8.46 15.47
CA ASP A 223 32.19 7.59 16.62
C ASP A 223 30.95 6.71 16.35
N PRO A 224 31.15 5.53 15.71
CA PRO A 224 30.06 4.64 15.34
C PRO A 224 29.22 4.15 16.54
N THR A 225 29.72 4.32 17.76
CA THR A 225 28.98 3.96 18.98
C THR A 225 27.82 4.93 19.27
N LYS A 226 27.82 6.10 18.66
CA LYS A 226 26.71 7.06 18.77
C LYS A 226 25.63 6.87 17.72
N CYS A 227 25.87 5.98 16.75
CA CYS A 227 24.90 5.73 15.70
C CYS A 227 23.71 4.91 16.21
N VAL A 228 22.52 5.33 15.80
CA VAL A 228 21.28 4.56 15.76
C VAL A 228 21.39 3.52 14.66
N LEU A 229 21.21 2.25 15.01
CA LEU A 229 21.09 1.17 14.04
C LEU A 229 19.87 1.40 13.14
N TYR A 230 20.11 1.46 11.83
CA TYR A 230 19.09 1.50 10.80
C TYR A 230 19.20 0.26 9.90
N ILE A 231 18.11 -0.49 9.73
CA ILE A 231 18.09 -1.69 8.88
C ILE A 231 17.04 -1.60 7.78
N THR A 232 17.37 -2.08 6.58
CA THR A 232 16.43 -2.20 5.46
C THR A 232 16.60 -3.53 4.72
N GLY A 233 15.65 -3.86 3.85
CA GLY A 233 15.64 -5.06 3.03
C GLY A 233 16.10 -4.84 1.58
N GLY A 234 16.05 -5.93 0.80
CA GLY A 234 16.27 -5.91 -0.64
C GLY A 234 17.69 -5.48 -1.02
N GLY A 235 17.78 -4.43 -1.85
CA GLY A 235 19.05 -3.77 -2.19
C GLY A 235 19.35 -2.54 -1.32
N GLY A 236 18.50 -2.21 -0.35
CA GLY A 236 18.53 -0.91 0.32
C GLY A 236 17.27 -0.11 0.02
N TYR A 237 16.10 -0.62 0.39
CA TYR A 237 14.84 0.10 0.19
C TYR A 237 14.84 1.43 0.97
N GLY A 238 14.31 2.48 0.35
CA GLY A 238 14.27 3.84 0.89
C GLY A 238 15.63 4.55 0.99
N LEU A 239 16.73 3.96 0.49
CA LEU A 239 18.10 4.47 0.67
C LEU A 239 18.23 5.96 0.39
N SER A 240 17.80 6.42 -0.78
CA SER A 240 18.00 7.81 -1.22
C SER A 240 17.40 8.81 -0.23
N GLY A 241 16.16 8.58 0.23
CA GLY A 241 15.50 9.46 1.20
C GLY A 241 16.17 9.40 2.57
N VAL A 242 16.47 8.20 3.05
CA VAL A 242 17.05 8.00 4.39
C VAL A 242 18.42 8.65 4.51
N LEU A 243 19.30 8.49 3.52
CA LEU A 243 20.65 9.07 3.59
C LEU A 243 20.59 10.60 3.54
N GLN A 244 19.77 11.16 2.63
CA GLN A 244 19.60 12.61 2.54
C GLN A 244 19.02 13.19 3.82
N ARG A 245 17.98 12.56 4.39
CA ARG A 245 17.39 12.96 5.68
C ARG A 245 18.39 12.89 6.81
N ALA A 246 19.18 11.81 6.87
CA ALA A 246 20.18 11.66 7.92
C ALA A 246 21.23 12.77 7.90
N THR A 247 21.68 13.13 6.71
CA THR A 247 22.66 14.21 6.50
C THR A 247 22.05 15.59 6.71
N ARG A 248 20.85 15.84 6.17
CA ARG A 248 20.16 17.14 6.26
C ARG A 248 19.75 17.49 7.68
N TRP A 249 19.24 16.50 8.42
CA TRP A 249 18.65 16.67 9.75
C TRP A 249 19.55 16.16 10.87
N ASN A 250 20.83 15.89 10.57
CA ASN A 250 21.85 15.52 11.53
C ASN A 250 21.48 14.27 12.38
N ILE A 251 20.75 13.32 11.78
CA ILE A 251 20.31 12.08 12.42
C ILE A 251 21.49 11.09 12.42
N PRO A 252 21.93 10.60 13.60
CA PRO A 252 23.08 9.73 13.71
C PRO A 252 22.72 8.31 13.32
N LEU A 253 22.60 8.02 12.01
CA LEU A 253 22.30 6.69 11.51
C LEU A 253 23.55 5.89 11.12
N ALA A 254 23.47 4.59 11.37
CA ALA A 254 24.26 3.57 10.72
C ALA A 254 23.34 2.69 9.86
N PHE A 255 23.40 2.89 8.55
CA PHE A 255 22.55 2.24 7.56
C PHE A 255 23.13 0.90 7.14
N GLY A 256 22.38 -0.18 7.40
CA GLY A 256 22.71 -1.54 6.97
C GLY A 256 21.57 -2.17 6.15
N VAL A 257 21.91 -3.19 5.37
CA VAL A 257 20.96 -3.94 4.55
C VAL A 257 20.97 -5.41 4.97
N GLY A 258 19.80 -5.98 5.26
CA GLY A 258 19.67 -7.40 5.59
C GLY A 258 20.11 -8.31 4.45
N ALA A 259 20.83 -9.40 4.77
CA ALA A 259 21.30 -10.38 3.80
C ALA A 259 20.13 -11.01 3.03
N THR A 260 19.05 -11.32 3.73
CA THR A 260 17.79 -11.80 3.18
C THR A 260 16.60 -10.99 3.73
N TRP A 261 15.41 -11.20 3.16
CA TRP A 261 14.17 -10.67 3.73
C TRP A 261 13.98 -11.12 5.18
N GLY A 262 14.22 -12.40 5.47
CA GLY A 262 14.11 -12.96 6.82
C GLY A 262 15.09 -12.33 7.81
N ASP A 263 16.33 -12.05 7.39
CA ASP A 263 17.32 -11.38 8.23
C ASP A 263 16.93 -9.94 8.54
N PHE A 264 16.43 -9.19 7.54
CA PHE A 264 15.91 -7.84 7.74
C PHE A 264 14.78 -7.82 8.77
N VAL A 265 13.77 -8.67 8.58
CA VAL A 265 12.62 -8.79 9.50
C VAL A 265 13.08 -9.22 10.90
N SER A 266 14.05 -10.15 10.98
CA SER A 266 14.60 -10.61 12.26
C SER A 266 15.34 -9.51 13.00
N VAL A 267 16.22 -8.76 12.33
CA VAL A 267 16.95 -7.65 12.95
C VAL A 267 15.97 -6.58 13.43
N ALA A 268 15.03 -6.15 12.59
CA ALA A 268 14.05 -5.13 12.94
C ALA A 268 13.17 -5.53 14.15
N ASN A 269 12.82 -6.81 14.30
CA ASN A 269 12.01 -7.29 15.43
C ASN A 269 12.82 -7.56 16.71
N THR A 270 14.11 -7.88 16.61
CA THR A 270 14.90 -8.36 17.76
C THR A 270 15.89 -7.34 18.30
N LYS A 271 16.18 -6.29 17.54
CA LYS A 271 17.07 -5.19 17.91
C LYS A 271 16.28 -3.92 18.11
N LYS A 272 16.78 -3.05 18.98
CA LYS A 272 16.28 -1.68 19.07
C LYS A 272 16.82 -0.91 17.88
N SER A 273 16.11 -0.93 16.77
CA SER A 273 16.56 -0.31 15.52
C SER A 273 15.49 0.59 14.92
N MET A 274 15.93 1.56 14.15
CA MET A 274 15.11 2.12 13.10
C MET A 274 15.13 1.18 11.88
N PHE A 275 14.08 1.19 11.09
CA PHE A 275 13.98 0.37 9.90
C PHE A 275 13.14 1.03 8.82
N TYR A 276 13.41 0.67 7.57
CA TYR A 276 12.54 1.04 6.46
C TYR A 276 11.24 0.24 6.54
N TRP A 277 10.10 0.89 6.33
CA TRP A 277 8.84 0.18 6.18
C TRP A 277 7.81 0.91 5.34
N TRP A 278 6.84 0.16 4.80
CA TRP A 278 5.62 0.66 4.17
C TRP A 278 4.38 0.24 4.96
N THR A 279 3.33 1.04 4.93
CA THR A 279 2.02 0.74 5.52
C THR A 279 0.92 0.94 4.48
N PRO A 280 -0.15 0.14 4.51
CA PRO A 280 -0.46 -0.94 5.47
C PRO A 280 0.31 -2.25 5.22
N ASP A 281 0.92 -2.85 6.26
CA ASP A 281 1.49 -4.21 6.23
C ASP A 281 1.62 -4.83 7.65
N PRO A 282 1.25 -6.11 7.85
CA PRO A 282 1.23 -6.74 9.17
C PRO A 282 2.60 -7.08 9.78
N THR A 283 3.68 -7.09 9.00
CA THR A 283 4.97 -7.68 9.42
C THR A 283 5.45 -7.09 10.75
N PHE A 284 5.30 -5.79 10.94
CA PHE A 284 5.71 -5.08 12.15
C PHE A 284 4.57 -4.51 12.99
N LEU A 285 3.30 -4.88 12.77
CA LEU A 285 2.19 -4.28 13.54
C LEU A 285 2.25 -4.57 15.05
N GLU A 286 2.79 -5.73 15.46
CA GLU A 286 2.91 -6.12 16.86
C GLU A 286 3.83 -5.20 17.68
N MET A 287 4.78 -4.51 17.04
CA MET A 287 5.65 -3.55 17.73
C MET A 287 5.05 -2.14 17.80
N SER A 288 3.81 -1.97 17.31
CA SER A 288 3.11 -0.68 17.14
C SER A 288 4.06 0.36 16.56
N PRO A 289 4.44 0.19 15.27
CA PRO A 289 5.56 0.91 14.69
C PRO A 289 5.19 2.39 14.54
N VAL A 290 6.14 3.26 14.87
CA VAL A 290 6.01 4.71 14.80
C VAL A 290 6.84 5.22 13.63
N MET A 291 6.21 5.94 12.71
CA MET A 291 6.91 6.65 11.64
C MET A 291 7.57 7.93 12.20
N THR A 292 8.81 8.19 11.79
CA THR A 292 9.48 9.47 12.05
C THR A 292 8.89 10.57 11.17
N LYS A 293 8.38 11.65 11.78
CA LYS A 293 7.81 12.79 11.05
C LYS A 293 8.91 13.78 10.63
N PHE A 294 8.95 14.07 9.34
CA PHE A 294 9.82 15.08 8.72
C PHE A 294 9.04 16.37 8.43
N PRO A 295 9.72 17.48 8.07
CA PRO A 295 9.03 18.67 7.58
C PRO A 295 8.14 18.33 6.37
N ALA A 296 7.07 19.12 6.20
CA ALA A 296 6.11 18.92 5.12
C ALA A 296 6.78 18.83 3.74
N HIS A 297 6.16 18.04 2.86
CA HIS A 297 6.66 17.79 1.51
C HIS A 297 6.95 19.08 0.74
N ASP A 298 8.19 19.23 0.28
CA ASP A 298 8.62 20.31 -0.60
C ASP A 298 8.71 19.81 -2.04
N LYS A 299 7.64 20.03 -2.81
CA LYS A 299 7.56 19.58 -4.20
C LYS A 299 8.72 20.09 -5.06
N GLN A 300 9.12 21.34 -4.87
CA GLN A 300 10.16 21.96 -5.70
C GLN A 300 11.54 21.35 -5.37
N ALA A 301 11.83 21.11 -4.10
CA ALA A 301 13.05 20.43 -3.68
C ALA A 301 13.11 18.99 -4.21
N TRP A 302 11.99 18.26 -4.13
CA TRP A 302 11.88 16.89 -4.65
C TRP A 302 12.10 16.81 -6.16
N GLU A 303 11.53 17.73 -6.94
CA GLU A 303 11.76 17.83 -8.39
C GLU A 303 13.22 18.11 -8.74
N GLN A 304 14.00 18.69 -7.81
CA GLN A 304 15.43 18.96 -7.94
C GLN A 304 16.32 17.85 -7.35
N GLY A 305 15.71 16.79 -6.81
CA GLY A 305 16.42 15.63 -6.23
C GLY A 305 16.75 15.76 -4.74
N ASP A 306 16.35 16.84 -4.07
CA ASP A 306 16.36 16.94 -2.60
C ASP A 306 15.04 16.36 -2.05
N ILE A 307 15.14 15.13 -1.58
CA ILE A 307 14.05 14.34 -1.02
C ILE A 307 14.19 14.20 0.50
N SER A 308 14.77 15.22 1.16
CA SER A 308 14.98 15.24 2.61
C SER A 308 13.73 15.63 3.41
N THR A 309 12.66 16.11 2.78
CA THR A 309 11.36 16.37 3.44
C THR A 309 10.46 15.13 3.41
N ALA A 310 9.28 15.19 4.02
CA ALA A 310 8.32 14.09 4.00
C ALA A 310 7.91 13.73 2.55
N ALA A 311 7.74 12.43 2.30
CA ALA A 311 7.09 11.95 1.09
C ALA A 311 5.59 12.28 1.12
N LEU A 312 4.97 12.37 -0.05
CA LEU A 312 3.51 12.38 -0.13
C LEU A 312 2.98 10.97 0.18
N GLY A 313 1.84 10.91 0.86
CA GLY A 313 1.09 9.67 0.98
C GLY A 313 0.71 9.14 -0.39
N VAL A 314 0.70 7.81 -0.52
CA VAL A 314 0.24 7.14 -1.72
C VAL A 314 -1.26 6.95 -1.63
N PHE A 315 -1.97 7.49 -2.61
CA PHE A 315 -3.39 7.27 -2.74
C PHE A 315 -3.70 5.77 -2.91
N ILE A 316 -4.47 5.21 -1.99
CA ILE A 316 -4.99 3.85 -2.07
C ILE A 316 -6.46 3.91 -2.50
N GLY A 317 -6.74 3.27 -3.63
CA GLY A 317 -8.04 3.35 -4.28
C GLY A 317 -8.74 2.01 -4.49
N LYS A 318 -9.91 2.12 -5.12
CA LYS A 318 -10.70 1.01 -5.65
C LYS A 318 -10.81 1.20 -7.16
N ILE A 319 -10.58 0.14 -7.93
CA ILE A 319 -10.82 0.18 -9.37
C ILE A 319 -11.86 -0.86 -9.75
N VAL A 320 -12.68 -0.51 -10.73
CA VAL A 320 -13.71 -1.37 -11.28
C VAL A 320 -13.56 -1.51 -12.79
N SER A 321 -14.11 -2.57 -13.36
CA SER A 321 -14.14 -2.71 -14.81
C SER A 321 -14.95 -1.59 -15.47
N HIS A 322 -14.65 -1.34 -16.73
CA HIS A 322 -15.32 -0.34 -17.57
C HIS A 322 -16.86 -0.42 -17.54
N ASP A 323 -17.40 -1.64 -17.57
CA ASP A 323 -18.81 -1.97 -17.74
C ASP A 323 -19.56 -2.14 -16.40
N LEU A 324 -18.88 -2.18 -15.25
CA LEU A 324 -19.52 -2.56 -13.99
C LEU A 324 -20.67 -1.62 -13.61
N SER A 325 -20.52 -0.31 -13.82
CA SER A 325 -21.59 0.66 -13.55
C SER A 325 -22.85 0.42 -14.37
N ALA A 326 -22.71 -0.17 -15.57
CA ALA A 326 -23.85 -0.52 -16.42
C ALA A 326 -24.43 -1.90 -16.08
N LEU A 327 -23.62 -2.81 -15.52
CA LEU A 327 -24.02 -4.17 -15.17
C LEU A 327 -24.62 -4.27 -13.77
N ALA A 328 -24.07 -3.55 -12.78
CA ALA A 328 -24.45 -3.61 -11.38
C ALA A 328 -24.24 -2.24 -10.70
N PRO A 329 -25.06 -1.22 -11.01
CA PRO A 329 -24.88 0.13 -10.46
C PRO A 329 -25.04 0.18 -8.93
N ARG A 330 -25.88 -0.68 -8.34
CA ARG A 330 -26.00 -0.82 -6.88
C ARG A 330 -24.69 -1.30 -6.25
N LEU A 331 -24.01 -2.26 -6.88
CA LEU A 331 -22.69 -2.71 -6.45
C LEU A 331 -21.66 -1.57 -6.53
N VAL A 332 -21.69 -0.78 -7.61
CA VAL A 332 -20.82 0.41 -7.72
C VAL A 332 -21.09 1.42 -6.60
N GLY A 333 -22.36 1.71 -6.28
CA GLY A 333 -22.71 2.59 -5.16
C GLY A 333 -22.22 2.06 -3.81
N PHE A 334 -22.37 0.75 -3.57
CA PHE A 334 -21.82 0.09 -2.37
C PHE A 334 -20.31 0.27 -2.29
N LEU A 335 -19.59 -0.07 -3.38
CA LEU A 335 -18.13 0.01 -3.42
C LEU A 335 -17.63 1.45 -3.25
N ASP A 336 -18.33 2.44 -3.79
CA ASP A 336 -17.99 3.85 -3.66
C ASP A 336 -18.03 4.29 -2.20
N ASN A 337 -19.09 3.87 -1.49
CA ASN A 337 -19.30 4.18 -0.07
C ASN A 337 -18.31 3.48 0.89
N ILE A 338 -17.61 2.41 0.47
CA ILE A 338 -16.61 1.75 1.33
C ILE A 338 -15.51 2.74 1.66
N GLN A 339 -15.38 3.08 2.94
CA GLN A 339 -14.30 3.86 3.51
C GLN A 339 -13.83 3.17 4.79
N ILE A 340 -12.54 2.86 4.85
CA ILE A 340 -11.88 2.16 5.95
C ILE A 340 -10.75 3.07 6.41
N ASP A 341 -10.61 3.27 7.72
CA ASP A 341 -9.45 3.98 8.27
C ASP A 341 -8.24 3.05 8.45
N MET A 342 -7.05 3.64 8.61
CA MET A 342 -5.79 2.91 8.76
C MET A 342 -5.79 1.98 10.00
N ASP A 343 -6.42 2.40 11.09
CA ASP A 343 -6.45 1.62 12.33
C ASP A 343 -7.30 0.35 12.15
N THR A 344 -8.42 0.47 11.44
CA THR A 344 -9.32 -0.63 11.11
C THR A 344 -8.64 -1.67 10.22
N ILE A 345 -7.96 -1.24 9.14
CA ILE A 345 -7.26 -2.19 8.26
C ILE A 345 -6.07 -2.85 8.98
N ASN A 346 -5.35 -2.11 9.84
CA ASN A 346 -4.29 -2.68 10.66
C ASN A 346 -4.84 -3.70 11.66
N ALA A 347 -5.99 -3.45 12.28
CA ALA A 347 -6.63 -4.40 13.19
C ALA A 347 -7.06 -5.69 12.48
N MET A 348 -7.63 -5.59 11.27
CA MET A 348 -7.97 -6.76 10.45
C MET A 348 -6.74 -7.62 10.12
N MET A 349 -5.65 -6.98 9.67
CA MET A 349 -4.42 -7.69 9.32
C MET A 349 -3.71 -8.28 10.55
N LEU A 350 -3.79 -7.59 11.70
CA LEU A 350 -3.24 -8.08 12.96
C LEU A 350 -4.03 -9.29 13.49
N ASP A 351 -5.37 -9.28 13.39
CA ASP A 351 -6.19 -10.45 13.72
C ASP A 351 -5.80 -11.65 12.86
N GLN A 352 -5.66 -11.48 11.54
CA GLN A 352 -5.22 -12.54 10.65
C GLN A 352 -3.82 -13.07 11.03
N LYS A 353 -2.86 -12.16 11.26
CA LYS A 353 -1.49 -12.54 11.62
C LYS A 353 -1.43 -13.32 12.93
N THR A 354 -2.16 -12.86 13.95
CA THR A 354 -2.09 -13.44 15.31
C THR A 354 -2.89 -14.72 15.45
N SER A 355 -4.03 -14.83 14.76
CA SER A 355 -4.84 -16.06 14.73
C SER A 355 -4.21 -17.15 13.85
N GLY A 356 -3.49 -16.76 12.79
CA GLY A 356 -3.01 -17.68 11.76
C GLY A 356 -4.13 -18.29 10.90
N GLU A 357 -5.34 -17.75 10.98
CA GLU A 357 -6.49 -18.20 10.19
C GLU A 357 -6.43 -17.66 8.75
N GLU A 358 -7.20 -18.30 7.87
CA GLU A 358 -7.46 -17.80 6.52
C GLU A 358 -8.28 -16.50 6.55
N TRP A 359 -8.19 -15.70 5.48
CA TRP A 359 -8.81 -14.37 5.44
C TRP A 359 -10.33 -14.37 5.57
N GLU A 360 -11.02 -15.37 5.01
CA GLU A 360 -12.49 -15.43 5.03
C GLU A 360 -13.07 -15.55 6.46
N PRO A 361 -12.64 -16.50 7.32
CA PRO A 361 -13.04 -16.53 8.73
C PRO A 361 -12.74 -15.24 9.50
N VAL A 362 -11.56 -14.63 9.28
CA VAL A 362 -11.15 -13.40 9.98
C VAL A 362 -12.06 -12.23 9.57
N MET A 363 -12.33 -12.08 8.27
CA MET A 363 -13.20 -11.01 7.78
C MET A 363 -14.65 -11.23 8.19
N CYS A 364 -15.15 -12.47 8.20
CA CYS A 364 -16.48 -12.79 8.69
C CYS A 364 -16.65 -12.39 10.17
N ARG A 365 -15.68 -12.74 11.03
CA ARG A 365 -15.65 -12.32 12.43
C ARG A 365 -15.62 -10.80 12.57
N TRP A 366 -14.80 -10.11 11.78
CA TRP A 366 -14.75 -8.65 11.81
C TRP A 366 -16.09 -8.03 11.41
N LEU A 367 -16.72 -8.50 10.33
CA LEU A 367 -18.01 -8.00 9.85
C LEU A 367 -19.12 -8.18 10.90
N GLN A 368 -19.18 -9.34 11.56
CA GLN A 368 -20.16 -9.60 12.62
C GLN A 368 -20.00 -8.66 13.82
N ASN A 369 -18.76 -8.28 14.14
CA ASN A 369 -18.46 -7.43 15.29
C ASN A 369 -18.51 -5.92 14.98
N ASN A 370 -18.62 -5.53 13.70
CA ASN A 370 -18.54 -4.14 13.29
C ASN A 370 -19.70 -3.66 12.38
N PRO A 371 -20.98 -4.02 12.63
CA PRO A 371 -22.10 -3.58 11.81
C PRO A 371 -22.23 -2.06 11.74
N GLN A 372 -21.87 -1.35 12.81
CA GLN A 372 -21.90 0.12 12.88
C GLN A 372 -20.96 0.80 11.87
N ILE A 373 -19.94 0.08 11.36
CA ILE A 373 -18.99 0.62 10.38
C ILE A 373 -19.51 0.37 8.97
N TRP A 374 -19.85 -0.89 8.65
CA TRP A 374 -20.13 -1.26 7.27
C TRP A 374 -21.59 -1.05 6.84
N SER A 375 -22.54 -0.96 7.78
CA SER A 375 -23.97 -0.87 7.42
C SER A 375 -24.29 0.37 6.60
N SER A 376 -23.60 1.49 6.85
CA SER A 376 -23.76 2.72 6.08
C SER A 376 -23.16 2.67 4.68
N TRP A 377 -22.35 1.65 4.35
CA TRP A 377 -21.83 1.49 3.00
C TRP A 377 -22.90 0.97 2.04
N MET A 378 -23.90 0.25 2.56
CA MET A 378 -24.99 -0.28 1.75
C MET A 378 -25.84 0.87 1.19
N PRO A 379 -26.03 0.94 -0.14
CA PRO A 379 -26.97 1.87 -0.73
C PRO A 379 -28.38 1.60 -0.20
N ASP A 380 -29.15 2.67 0.00
CA ASP A 380 -30.56 2.59 0.38
C ASP A 380 -31.31 1.73 -0.65
N ASP A 381 -32.12 0.77 -0.19
CA ASP A 381 -32.92 -0.12 -1.04
C ASP A 381 -33.90 0.66 -1.94
N SER A 382 -34.27 1.89 -1.55
CA SER A 382 -35.10 2.80 -2.35
C SER A 382 -34.34 3.54 -3.46
N THR A 383 -33.00 3.39 -3.54
CA THR A 383 -32.18 4.05 -4.55
C THR A 383 -32.49 3.48 -5.94
N CYS A 384 -33.14 4.28 -6.78
CA CYS A 384 -33.43 3.90 -8.16
C CYS A 384 -32.23 4.18 -9.07
N PHE A 385 -31.76 3.15 -9.79
CA PHE A 385 -30.71 3.30 -10.79
C PHE A 385 -31.32 3.34 -12.20
N PRO A 386 -30.96 4.32 -13.05
CA PRO A 386 -31.44 4.37 -14.42
C PRO A 386 -31.22 3.04 -15.15
N LYS A 387 -32.26 2.53 -15.83
CA LYS A 387 -32.29 1.26 -16.58
C LYS A 387 -32.35 -0.03 -15.74
N PHE A 388 -32.48 0.05 -14.41
CA PHE A 388 -32.58 -1.13 -13.54
C PHE A 388 -33.97 -1.38 -12.95
N GLY A 389 -34.98 -0.67 -13.46
CA GLY A 389 -36.37 -0.88 -13.10
C GLY A 389 -36.72 -0.42 -11.70
N MET A 390 -38.02 -0.35 -11.41
CA MET A 390 -38.56 -0.10 -10.08
C MET A 390 -39.49 -1.27 -9.78
N PHE A 391 -39.33 -1.94 -8.64
CA PHE A 391 -40.15 -3.08 -8.25
C PHE A 391 -41.15 -2.62 -7.19
N ASP A 392 -42.44 -2.84 -7.43
CA ASP A 392 -43.49 -2.54 -6.48
C ASP A 392 -43.75 -3.76 -5.60
N GLU A 393 -43.45 -3.65 -4.31
CA GLU A 393 -43.59 -4.73 -3.33
C GLU A 393 -45.05 -5.10 -3.01
N ILE A 394 -46.00 -4.20 -3.25
CA ILE A 394 -47.43 -4.46 -3.01
C ILE A 394 -48.02 -5.23 -4.19
N THR A 395 -47.61 -4.88 -5.41
CA THR A 395 -48.14 -5.51 -6.63
C THR A 395 -47.27 -6.67 -7.13
N GLU A 396 -46.08 -6.86 -6.55
CA GLU A 396 -45.06 -7.83 -6.97
C GLU A 396 -44.69 -7.70 -8.46
N GLN A 397 -44.72 -6.48 -9.00
CA GLN A 397 -44.46 -6.21 -10.42
C GLN A 397 -43.32 -5.20 -10.60
N PHE A 398 -42.55 -5.40 -11.68
CA PHE A 398 -41.64 -4.36 -12.17
C PHE A 398 -42.44 -3.26 -12.86
N VAL A 399 -42.38 -2.06 -12.31
CA VAL A 399 -42.97 -0.82 -12.85
C VAL A 399 -42.22 -0.36 -14.11
N SER A 400 -40.97 -0.82 -14.30
CA SER A 400 -40.24 -0.77 -15.58
C SER A 400 -39.14 -1.85 -15.61
N ASN A 401 -38.83 -2.42 -16.79
CA ASN A 401 -37.77 -3.44 -16.99
C ASN A 401 -36.82 -2.97 -18.11
N ARG A 402 -35.52 -3.33 -18.00
CA ARG A 402 -34.48 -3.20 -19.04
C ARG A 402 -34.88 -3.79 -20.40
N ASP A 403 -35.73 -4.81 -20.40
CA ASP A 403 -36.19 -5.50 -21.61
C ASP A 403 -37.49 -4.91 -22.20
N ASP A 404 -38.13 -3.97 -21.51
CA ASP A 404 -39.38 -3.36 -21.98
C ASP A 404 -39.10 -2.13 -22.84
N LYS A 405 -38.97 -2.36 -24.16
CA LYS A 405 -38.73 -1.31 -25.16
C LYS A 405 -39.92 -0.36 -25.35
N GLU A 406 -41.08 -0.63 -24.77
CA GLU A 406 -42.29 0.18 -25.00
C GLU A 406 -42.54 1.26 -23.94
N GLY A 407 -41.76 1.28 -22.84
CA GLY A 407 -42.06 2.10 -21.66
C GLY A 407 -41.40 3.49 -21.56
N LEU A 408 -40.44 3.84 -22.41
CA LEU A 408 -39.75 5.15 -22.32
C LEU A 408 -40.31 6.16 -23.32
N ARG A 409 -41.49 6.71 -23.01
CA ARG A 409 -41.84 8.05 -23.50
C ARG A 409 -41.19 9.09 -22.60
N LEU A 410 -40.04 9.59 -23.05
CA LEU A 410 -39.55 10.91 -22.68
C LEU A 410 -40.51 11.93 -23.32
N ASP A 411 -41.43 12.48 -22.53
CA ASP A 411 -42.01 13.78 -22.85
C ASP A 411 -41.19 14.83 -22.10
N ASP A 412 -40.56 15.70 -22.88
CA ASP A 412 -39.66 16.78 -22.45
C ASP A 412 -40.34 17.83 -21.55
N CYS A 413 -39.44 18.52 -20.83
CA CYS A 413 -39.51 19.84 -20.21
C CYS A 413 -39.92 19.90 -18.72
N LEU A 414 -38.91 19.89 -17.85
CA LEU A 414 -38.01 21.06 -17.68
C LEU A 414 -36.53 20.65 -17.72
#